data_AF-A0A258S6C6-F1
#
_entry.id   AF-A0A258S6C6-F1
#
_cell.length_a   1.000
_cell.length_b   1.000
_cell.length_c   1.000
_cell.angle_alpha   90.00
_cell.angle_beta   90.00
_cell.angle_gamma   90.00
#
_symmetry.space_group_name_H-M   'P 1'
#
loop_
_entity.id
_entity.type
_entity.pdbx_description
1 polymer ?
#
loop_
_entity_poly.entity_id
_entity_poly.type
_entity_poly.pdbx_seq_one_letter_code
_entity_poly.pdbx_strand_id
1 'polypeptide(L)'
;PIAVMVFGVGDKPIYFLLTFAAVWPILLSTAAGVRALDPRWLQLSRSLAATPLETLWRVVVPGVLGHVLTGVRLAIGILWIVLVPCEMLGVSAGLGYFILDTRDRLAYSELMATVLLIGILGFALDSLARSLYRIWAPGD
;
A
#
# COMPACT_ATOMS: atom_id res chain seq x y z
N PRO A 1 10.95 16.87 4.16
CA PRO A 1 11.78 18.03 3.76
C PRO A 1 12.40 17.89 2.37
N ILE A 2 13.21 16.85 2.11
CA ILE A 2 13.94 16.70 0.82
C ILE A 2 12.98 16.62 -0.39
N ALA A 3 11.91 15.81 -0.30
CA ALA A 3 10.95 15.65 -1.41
C ALA A 3 10.26 16.98 -1.78
N VAL A 4 9.87 17.79 -0.80
CA VAL A 4 9.26 19.11 -1.03
C VAL A 4 10.30 20.10 -1.56
N MET A 5 11.56 20.02 -1.13
CA MET A 5 12.64 20.87 -1.65
C MET A 5 12.97 20.57 -3.12
N VAL A 6 12.85 19.31 -3.56
CA VAL A 6 13.15 18.88 -4.93
C VAL A 6 11.97 19.09 -5.88
N PHE A 7 10.74 18.78 -5.44
CA PHE A 7 9.55 18.79 -6.30
C PHE A 7 8.64 20.01 -6.11
N GLY A 8 8.93 20.86 -5.14
CA GLY A 8 8.08 21.99 -4.75
C GLY A 8 6.90 21.58 -3.87
N VAL A 9 6.10 22.56 -3.45
CA VAL A 9 4.81 22.34 -2.77
C VAL A 9 3.78 21.93 -3.81
N GLY A 10 2.97 20.91 -3.52
CA GLY A 10 1.97 20.34 -4.42
C GLY A 10 1.81 18.83 -4.25
N ASP A 11 1.09 18.18 -5.18
CA ASP A 11 0.77 16.75 -5.08
C ASP A 11 1.96 15.82 -5.42
N LYS A 12 2.93 16.32 -6.19
CA LYS A 12 4.06 15.52 -6.70
C LYS A 12 4.93 14.89 -5.60
N PRO A 13 5.38 15.61 -4.56
CA PRO A 13 6.08 15.00 -3.42
C PRO A 13 5.25 13.92 -2.73
N ILE A 14 3.93 14.11 -2.64
CA ILE A 14 3.03 13.17 -1.98
C ILE A 14 3.00 11.84 -2.74
N TYR A 15 2.79 11.89 -4.05
CA TYR A 15 2.83 10.68 -4.90
C TYR A 15 4.19 9.98 -4.86
N PHE A 16 5.29 10.73 -4.85
CA PHE A 16 6.63 10.18 -4.73
C PHE A 16 6.83 9.43 -3.40
N LEU A 17 6.46 10.07 -2.28
CA LEU A 17 6.60 9.48 -0.95
C LEU A 17 5.71 8.25 -0.77
N LEU A 18 4.45 8.32 -1.24
CA LEU A 18 3.52 7.19 -1.23
C LEU A 18 4.08 6.03 -2.06
N THR A 19 4.53 6.29 -3.29
CA THR A 19 5.10 5.24 -4.15
C THR A 19 6.31 4.60 -3.47
N PHE A 20 7.22 5.41 -2.94
CA PHE A 20 8.40 4.92 -2.24
C PHE A 20 8.05 4.06 -1.01
N ALA A 21 7.07 4.50 -0.22
CA ALA A 21 6.58 3.75 0.95
C ALA A 21 5.88 2.43 0.58
N ALA A 22 5.18 2.37 -0.56
CA ALA A 22 4.48 1.17 -1.02
C ALA A 22 5.41 0.10 -1.60
N VAL A 23 6.51 0.50 -2.26
CA VAL A 23 7.37 -0.43 -2.99
C VAL A 23 8.02 -1.44 -2.04
N TRP A 24 8.46 -1.03 -0.85
CA TRP A 24 9.14 -1.92 0.09
C TRP A 24 8.28 -3.08 0.61
N PRO A 25 7.09 -2.86 1.19
CA PRO A 25 6.25 -3.96 1.68
C PRO A 25 5.83 -4.90 0.53
N ILE A 26 5.54 -4.38 -0.66
CA ILE A 26 5.19 -5.19 -1.83
C ILE A 26 6.39 -6.03 -2.28
N LEU A 27 7.57 -5.42 -2.41
CA LEU A 27 8.79 -6.09 -2.84
C LEU A 27 9.19 -7.21 -1.86
N LEU A 28 9.21 -6.90 -0.56
CA LEU A 28 9.58 -7.85 0.49
C LEU A 28 8.60 -9.01 0.57
N SER A 29 7.29 -8.74 0.47
CA SER A 29 6.26 -9.80 0.50
C SER A 29 6.33 -10.67 -0.75
N THR A 30 6.57 -10.08 -1.92
CA THR A 30 6.76 -10.82 -3.18
C THR A 30 8.01 -11.70 -3.10
N ALA A 31 9.13 -11.17 -2.62
CA ALA A 31 10.37 -11.93 -2.45
C ALA A 31 10.21 -13.08 -1.45
N ALA A 32 9.47 -12.85 -0.36
CA ALA A 32 9.13 -13.91 0.60
C ALA A 32 8.25 -14.99 -0.05
N GLY A 33 7.26 -14.61 -0.85
CA GLY A 33 6.39 -15.56 -1.53
C GLY A 33 7.12 -16.39 -2.60
N VAL A 34 8.05 -15.79 -3.36
CA VAL A 34 8.90 -16.55 -4.30
C VAL A 34 9.74 -17.59 -3.56
N ARG A 35 10.27 -17.26 -2.37
CA ARG A 35 11.05 -18.19 -1.54
C ARG A 35 10.20 -19.26 -0.87
N ALA A 36 8.92 -19.00 -0.63
CA ALA A 36 7.97 -19.93 -0.02
C ALA A 36 7.40 -20.96 -1.02
N LEU A 37 7.57 -20.74 -2.32
CA LEU A 37 7.16 -21.71 -3.34
C LEU A 37 7.85 -23.06 -3.14
N ASP A 38 7.06 -24.13 -3.16
CA ASP A 38 7.59 -25.49 -3.08
C ASP A 38 8.48 -25.78 -4.32
N PRO A 39 9.76 -26.15 -4.11
CA PRO A 39 10.70 -26.49 -5.18
C PRO A 39 10.16 -27.52 -6.18
N ARG A 40 9.20 -28.36 -5.78
CA ARG A 40 8.54 -29.35 -6.65
C ARG A 40 7.84 -28.72 -7.85
N TRP A 41 7.28 -27.53 -7.72
CA TRP A 41 6.64 -26.83 -8.85
C TRP A 41 7.67 -26.39 -9.90
N LEU A 42 8.86 -25.97 -9.46
CA LEU A 42 9.99 -25.65 -10.33
C LEU A 42 10.60 -26.90 -10.98
N GLN A 43 10.59 -28.04 -10.28
CA GLN A 43 11.02 -29.31 -10.86
C GLN A 43 10.03 -29.82 -11.91
N LEU A 44 8.72 -29.71 -11.65
CA LEU A 44 7.66 -30.07 -12.60
C LEU A 44 7.75 -29.24 -13.89
N SER A 45 7.98 -27.93 -13.80
CA SER A 45 8.12 -27.10 -15.00
C SER A 45 9.34 -27.49 -15.83
N ARG A 46 10.45 -27.86 -15.19
CA ARG A 46 11.64 -28.39 -15.87
C ARG A 46 11.40 -29.75 -16.53
N SER A 47 10.67 -30.65 -15.88
CA SER A 47 10.31 -31.95 -16.45
C SER A 47 9.39 -31.83 -17.67
N LEU A 48 8.57 -30.78 -17.73
CA LEU A 48 7.70 -30.47 -18.87
C LEU A 48 8.40 -29.66 -19.98
N ALA A 49 9.73 -29.47 -19.89
CA ALA A 49 10.51 -28.63 -20.81
C ALA A 49 9.95 -27.21 -21.00
N ALA A 50 9.30 -26.66 -19.96
CA ALA A 50 8.69 -25.34 -20.03
C ALA A 50 9.76 -24.25 -20.17
N THR A 51 9.45 -23.22 -20.98
CA THR A 51 10.31 -22.05 -21.12
C THR A 51 10.36 -21.23 -19.83
N PRO A 52 11.40 -20.41 -19.61
CA PRO A 52 11.48 -19.54 -18.42
C PRO A 52 10.30 -18.56 -18.33
N LEU A 53 9.78 -18.09 -19.46
CA LEU A 53 8.58 -17.25 -19.53
C LEU A 53 7.32 -18.01 -19.10
N GLU A 54 7.13 -19.24 -19.57
CA GLU A 54 5.99 -20.08 -19.13
C GLU A 54 6.08 -20.43 -17.65
N THR A 55 7.28 -20.73 -17.15
CA THR A 55 7.49 -20.99 -15.72
C THR A 55 7.13 -19.75 -14.88
N LEU A 56 7.52 -18.55 -15.33
CA LEU A 56 7.17 -17.31 -14.64
C LEU A 56 5.65 -17.10 -14.60
N TRP A 57 4.98 -17.10 -15.75
CA TRP A 57 3.56 -16.74 -15.84
C TRP A 57 2.60 -17.83 -15.36
N ARG A 58 2.93 -19.11 -15.53
CA ARG A 58 2.03 -20.23 -15.20
C ARG A 58 2.29 -20.88 -13.84
N VAL A 59 3.48 -20.68 -13.25
CA VAL A 59 3.85 -21.30 -11.97
C VAL A 59 4.11 -20.23 -10.92
N VAL A 60 5.05 -19.31 -11.18
CA VAL A 60 5.50 -18.34 -10.17
C VAL A 60 4.42 -17.28 -9.90
N VAL A 61 3.87 -16.65 -10.94
CA VAL A 61 2.84 -15.60 -10.80
C VAL A 61 1.61 -16.10 -10.01
N PRO A 62 0.94 -17.22 -10.37
CA PRO A 62 -0.19 -17.70 -9.60
C PRO A 62 0.20 -18.19 -8.21
N GLY A 63 1.39 -18.78 -8.04
CA GLY A 63 1.84 -19.29 -6.75
C GLY A 63 2.24 -18.22 -5.73
N VAL A 64 2.67 -17.02 -6.19
CA VAL A 64 3.06 -15.90 -5.32
C VAL A 64 1.93 -14.88 -5.14
N LEU A 65 0.82 -15.01 -5.88
CA LEU A 65 -0.28 -14.04 -5.90
C LEU A 65 -0.80 -13.71 -4.48
N GLY A 66 -0.99 -14.72 -3.62
CA GLY A 66 -1.43 -14.51 -2.24
C GLY A 66 -0.42 -13.69 -1.40
N HIS A 67 0.87 -13.90 -1.61
CA HIS A 67 1.93 -13.12 -0.97
C HIS A 67 2.02 -11.69 -1.50
N VAL A 68 1.83 -11.48 -2.81
CA VAL A 68 1.74 -10.13 -3.39
C VAL A 68 0.57 -9.37 -2.78
N LEU A 69 -0.61 -10.00 -2.70
CA LEU A 69 -1.80 -9.41 -2.09
C LEU A 69 -1.58 -9.06 -0.61
N THR A 70 -0.84 -9.89 0.12
CA THR A 70 -0.41 -9.60 1.49
C THR A 70 0.46 -8.34 1.55
N GLY A 71 1.42 -8.21 0.64
CA GLY A 71 2.27 -7.03 0.52
C GLY A 71 1.48 -5.76 0.17
N VAL A 72 0.52 -5.85 -0.74
CA VAL A 72 -0.38 -4.75 -1.09
C VAL A 72 -1.22 -4.33 0.12
N ARG A 73 -1.76 -5.29 0.87
CA ARG A 73 -2.52 -5.00 2.10
C ARG A 73 -1.67 -4.23 3.12
N LEU A 74 -0.44 -4.68 3.36
CA LEU A 74 0.50 -3.98 4.25
C LEU A 74 0.82 -2.58 3.73
N ALA A 75 1.03 -2.45 2.42
CA ALA A 75 1.27 -1.16 1.78
C ALA A 75 0.11 -0.19 2.02
N ILE A 76 -1.16 -0.60 1.82
CA ILE A 76 -2.33 0.27 2.04
C ILE A 76 -2.36 0.84 3.46
N GLY A 77 -2.09 0.01 4.49
CA GLY A 77 -2.05 0.48 5.87
C GLY A 77 -0.94 1.50 6.13
N ILE A 78 0.26 1.25 5.58
CA ILE A 78 1.39 2.17 5.68
C ILE A 78 1.10 3.48 4.93
N LEU A 79 0.53 3.38 3.73
CA LEU A 79 0.18 4.55 2.92
C LEU A 79 -0.83 5.43 3.63
N TRP A 80 -1.83 4.87 4.32
CA TRP A 80 -2.79 5.66 5.08
C TRP A 80 -2.11 6.49 6.19
N ILE A 81 -1.19 5.88 6.93
CA ILE A 81 -0.44 6.53 8.01
C ILE A 81 0.46 7.64 7.46
N VAL A 82 1.05 7.44 6.27
CA VAL A 82 1.97 8.39 5.64
C VAL A 82 1.23 9.49 4.87
N LEU A 83 0.08 9.21 4.28
CA LEU A 83 -0.71 10.12 3.46
C LEU A 83 -1.11 11.37 4.24
N VAL A 84 -1.69 11.20 5.44
CA VAL A 84 -2.26 12.31 6.21
C VAL A 84 -1.18 13.35 6.58
N PRO A 85 -0.02 12.98 7.17
CA PRO A 85 1.07 13.94 7.40
C PRO A 85 1.65 14.53 6.11
N CYS A 86 1.66 13.77 5.01
CA CYS A 86 2.10 14.30 3.72
C CYS A 86 1.16 15.39 3.21
N GLU A 87 -0.16 15.22 3.33
CA GLU A 87 -1.15 16.25 2.97
C GLU A 87 -1.03 17.49 3.87
N MET A 88 -0.75 17.30 5.16
CA MET A 88 -0.54 18.41 6.11
C MET A 88 0.62 19.33 5.69
N LEU A 89 1.71 18.77 5.14
CA LEU A 89 2.93 19.54 4.86
C LEU A 89 3.16 19.84 3.38
N GLY A 90 2.49 19.10 2.50
CA GLY A 90 2.81 19.05 1.07
C GLY A 90 1.87 19.87 0.19
N VAL A 91 0.63 20.14 0.62
CA VAL A 91 -0.43 20.71 -0.22
C VAL A 91 -1.35 21.65 0.56
N SER A 92 -2.02 22.54 -0.17
CA SER A 92 -3.04 23.45 0.37
C SER A 92 -4.46 22.88 0.26
N ALA A 93 -4.60 21.56 0.17
CA ALA A 93 -5.87 20.86 0.00
C ALA A 93 -5.78 19.43 0.58
N GLY A 94 -6.91 18.85 0.96
CA GLY A 94 -6.97 17.49 1.53
C GLY A 94 -7.36 17.47 3.00
N LEU A 95 -7.59 16.26 3.53
CA LEU A 95 -8.04 16.07 4.92
C LEU A 95 -6.94 16.41 5.92
N GLY A 96 -5.67 16.12 5.56
CA GLY A 96 -4.51 16.54 6.35
C GLY A 96 -4.40 18.06 6.44
N TYR A 97 -4.51 18.76 5.31
CA TYR A 97 -4.51 20.22 5.28
C TYR A 97 -5.66 20.81 6.11
N PHE A 98 -6.86 20.23 6.03
CA PHE A 98 -8.03 20.72 6.75
C PHE A 98 -7.86 20.67 8.28
N ILE A 99 -7.06 19.73 8.81
CA ILE A 99 -6.68 19.74 10.24
C ILE A 99 -5.93 21.04 10.59
N LEU A 100 -5.00 21.47 9.75
CA LEU A 100 -4.20 22.67 9.99
C LEU A 100 -5.05 23.94 9.85
N ASP A 101 -5.86 24.05 8.80
CA ASP A 101 -6.77 25.19 8.61
C ASP A 101 -7.70 25.37 9.82
N THR A 102 -8.31 24.27 10.25
CA THR A 102 -9.27 24.29 11.35
C THR A 102 -8.59 24.58 12.70
N ARG A 103 -7.35 24.10 12.88
CA ARG A 103 -6.52 24.42 14.04
C ARG A 103 -6.19 25.91 14.07
N ASP A 104 -5.81 26.50 12.94
CA ASP A 104 -5.43 27.91 12.83
C ASP A 104 -6.64 28.83 13.04
N ARG A 105 -7.83 28.39 12.63
CA ARG A 105 -9.13 29.05 12.91
C ARG A 105 -9.65 28.83 14.33
N LEU A 106 -8.95 28.04 15.16
CA LEU A 106 -9.36 27.64 16.52
C LEU A 106 -10.75 26.96 16.59
N ALA A 107 -11.21 26.38 15.48
CA ALA A 107 -12.52 25.74 15.37
C ALA A 107 -12.44 24.28 15.85
N TYR A 108 -12.24 24.06 17.15
CA TYR A 108 -11.99 22.73 17.72
C TYR A 108 -13.10 21.70 17.46
N SER A 109 -14.34 22.15 17.26
CA SER A 109 -15.47 21.28 16.84
C SER A 109 -15.23 20.65 15.48
N GLU A 110 -14.87 21.46 14.48
CA GLU A 110 -14.51 21.02 13.13
C GLU A 110 -13.22 20.16 13.16
N LEU A 111 -12.25 20.48 14.02
CA LEU A 111 -11.00 19.73 14.14
C LEU A 111 -11.29 18.31 14.61
N MET A 112 -12.09 18.17 15.66
CA MET A 112 -12.49 16.86 16.19
C MET A 112 -13.26 16.04 15.14
N ALA A 113 -14.20 16.67 14.41
CA ALA A 113 -14.94 16.02 13.34
C ALA A 113 -14.01 15.49 12.23
N THR A 114 -12.99 16.27 11.87
CA THR A 114 -12.00 15.89 10.84
C THR A 114 -11.14 14.71 11.28
N VAL A 115 -10.65 14.74 12.52
CA VAL A 115 -9.85 13.63 13.07
C VAL A 115 -10.68 12.34 13.15
N LEU A 116 -11.94 12.43 13.57
CA LEU A 116 -12.86 11.29 13.57
C LEU A 116 -13.13 10.77 12.15
N LEU A 117 -13.34 11.66 11.17
CA LEU A 117 -13.54 11.28 9.78
C LEU A 117 -12.32 10.52 9.21
N ILE A 118 -11.11 11.00 9.48
CA ILE A 118 -9.86 10.32 9.10
C ILE A 118 -9.78 8.95 9.78
N GLY A 119 -10.11 8.85 11.07
CA GLY A 119 -10.15 7.57 11.78
C GLY A 119 -11.12 6.57 11.14
N ILE A 120 -12.33 7.02 10.80
CA ILE A 120 -13.35 6.19 10.14
C ILE A 120 -12.90 5.76 8.74
N LEU A 121 -12.36 6.67 7.93
CA LEU A 121 -11.86 6.36 6.59
C LEU A 121 -10.69 5.37 6.63
N GLY A 122 -9.76 5.55 7.58
CA GLY A 122 -8.67 4.62 7.80
C GLY A 122 -9.16 3.23 8.19
N PHE A 123 -10.12 3.16 9.11
CA PHE A 123 -10.74 1.90 9.50
C PHE A 123 -11.49 1.24 8.34
N ALA A 124 -12.22 2.03 7.54
CA ALA A 124 -12.93 1.54 6.36
C ALA A 124 -11.96 0.98 5.32
N LEU A 125 -10.85 1.68 5.04
CA LEU A 125 -9.79 1.22 4.13
C LEU A 125 -9.14 -0.07 4.63
N ASP A 126 -8.81 -0.15 5.91
CA ASP A 126 -8.23 -1.38 6.49
C ASP A 126 -9.24 -2.54 6.49
N SER A 127 -10.52 -2.27 6.71
CA SER A 127 -11.60 -3.27 6.60
C SER A 127 -11.77 -3.77 5.16
N LEU A 128 -11.75 -2.86 4.17
CA LEU A 128 -11.82 -3.20 2.74
C LEU A 128 -10.60 -4.00 2.31
N ALA A 129 -9.39 -3.59 2.71
CA ALA A 129 -8.16 -4.31 2.40
C ALA A 129 -8.16 -5.72 3.00
N ARG A 130 -8.67 -5.88 4.24
CA ARG A 130 -8.85 -7.21 4.87
C ARG A 130 -9.91 -8.06 4.15
N SER A 131 -11.01 -7.45 3.72
CA SER A 131 -12.08 -8.16 3.02
C SER A 131 -11.62 -8.65 1.65
N LEU A 132 -10.91 -7.79 0.90
CA LEU A 132 -10.28 -8.15 -0.37
C LEU A 132 -9.29 -9.32 -0.19
N TYR A 133 -8.47 -9.29 0.86
CA TYR A 133 -7.58 -10.42 1.15
C TYR A 133 -8.34 -11.74 1.37
N ARG A 134 -9.43 -11.72 2.17
CA ARG A 134 -10.24 -12.92 2.45
C ARG A 134 -10.91 -13.51 1.21
N ILE A 135 -11.34 -12.68 0.27
CA ILE A 135 -11.99 -13.15 -0.96
C ILE A 135 -10.99 -13.90 -1.87
N TRP A 136 -9.72 -13.52 -1.83
CA TRP A 136 -8.68 -14.04 -2.72
C TRP A 136 -7.75 -15.08 -2.08
N ALA A 137 -7.87 -15.32 -0.77
CA ALA A 137 -7.24 -16.45 -0.07
C ALA A 137 -8.29 -17.41 0.53
N PRO A 138 -9.14 -18.10 -0.27
CA PRO A 138 -10.18 -19.00 0.28
C PRO A 138 -9.68 -20.38 0.73
N GLY A 139 -8.37 -20.58 0.93
CA GLY A 139 -7.79 -21.93 0.97
C GLY A 139 -6.67 -22.15 1.98
N ASP A 140 -6.85 -21.69 3.21
CA ASP A 140 -6.21 -22.34 4.36
C ASP A 140 -7.18 -23.39 4.94
#